data_AF-A0A2E0F6W6-F1
#
_entry.id   AF-A0A2E0F6W6-F1
#
_cell.length_a   1.000
_cell.length_b   1.000
_cell.length_c   1.000
_cell.angle_alpha   90.00
_cell.angle_beta   90.00
_cell.angle_gamma   90.00
#
_symmetry.space_group_name_H-M   'P 1'
#
loop_
_entity.id
_entity.type
_entity.pdbx_description
1 polymer ?
#
loop_
_entity_poly.entity_id
_entity_poly.type
_entity_poly.pdbx_seq_one_letter_code
_entity_poly.pdbx_strand_id
1 'polypeptide(L)'
;MKRINVNEILKKILNNWIEWINFEKRLSAQTLKAYCSDLNLFISHLQIYKNKEIELSDFESLHQTDLTSWFFSRIRDGNSHRSNARALSSIKSFIYFLLKKKKNKKFNFFEPKRTQVC
;
A
#
# COMPACT_ATOMS: atom_id res chain seq x y z
N MET A 1 -1.24 -6.95 -15.08
CA MET A 1 -0.90 -6.16 -13.88
C MET A 1 -0.01 -5.02 -14.35
N LYS A 2 -0.49 -3.77 -14.36
CA LYS A 2 0.34 -2.62 -14.76
C LYS A 2 1.51 -2.53 -13.77
N ARG A 3 2.75 -2.48 -14.26
CA ARG A 3 3.91 -2.18 -13.41
C ARG A 3 3.68 -0.78 -12.85
N ILE A 4 3.58 -0.66 -11.53
CA ILE A 4 3.55 0.66 -10.90
C ILE A 4 4.99 1.15 -10.86
N ASN A 5 5.21 2.36 -11.36
CA ASN A 5 6.49 3.02 -11.21
C ASN A 5 6.53 3.68 -9.83
N VAL A 6 7.12 3.02 -8.84
CA VAL A 6 7.36 3.60 -7.50
C VAL A 6 8.85 3.58 -7.23
N ASN A 7 9.33 4.54 -6.44
CA ASN A 7 10.72 4.54 -6.02
C ASN A 7 11.07 3.30 -5.16
N GLU A 8 12.37 2.98 -5.08
CA GLU A 8 12.84 1.75 -4.42
C GLU A 8 12.53 1.73 -2.91
N ILE A 9 12.42 2.90 -2.27
CA ILE A 9 12.03 3.01 -0.85
C ILE A 9 10.60 2.52 -0.65
N LEU A 10 9.65 3.05 -1.43
CA LEU A 10 8.24 2.67 -1.33
C LEU A 10 8.05 1.18 -1.69
N LYS A 11 8.77 0.68 -2.69
CA LYS A 11 8.77 -0.74 -3.05
C LYS A 11 9.23 -1.65 -1.90
N LYS A 12 10.31 -1.28 -1.19
CA LYS A 12 10.77 -2.03 0.00
C LYS A 12 9.70 -2.03 1.11
N ILE A 13 9.01 -0.92 1.30
CA ILE A 13 7.93 -0.80 2.30
C ILE A 13 6.73 -1.67 1.94
N LEU A 14 6.35 -1.68 0.66
CA LEU A 14 5.29 -2.55 0.15
C LEU A 14 5.62 -4.03 0.38
N ASN A 15 6.84 -4.46 0.08
CA ASN A 15 7.26 -5.84 0.35
C ASN A 15 7.20 -6.20 1.84
N ASN A 16 7.67 -5.30 2.73
CA ASN A 16 7.57 -5.51 4.17
C ASN A 16 6.11 -5.60 4.65
N TRP A 17 5.22 -4.81 4.04
CA TRP A 17 3.79 -4.88 4.33
C TRP A 17 3.18 -6.20 3.85
N ILE A 18 3.58 -6.70 2.67
CA ILE A 18 3.14 -7.99 2.13
C ILE A 18 3.56 -9.13 3.07
N GLU A 19 4.82 -9.15 3.49
CA GLU A 19 5.31 -10.12 4.48
C GLU A 19 4.53 -10.02 5.78
N TRP A 20 4.28 -8.79 6.26
CA TRP A 20 3.53 -8.55 7.48
C TRP A 20 2.10 -9.11 7.40
N ILE A 21 1.36 -8.83 6.33
CA ILE A 21 -0.01 -9.36 6.18
C ILE A 21 -0.03 -10.87 5.91
N ASN A 22 1.04 -11.43 5.34
CA ASN A 22 1.18 -12.86 5.12
C ASN A 22 1.46 -13.62 6.42
N PHE A 23 2.45 -13.18 7.20
CA PHE A 23 2.94 -13.94 8.35
C PHE A 23 2.31 -13.53 9.67
N GLU A 24 2.14 -12.22 9.94
CA GLU A 24 1.51 -11.76 11.18
C GLU A 24 -0.01 -11.86 11.10
N LYS A 25 -0.62 -11.43 9.99
CA LYS A 25 -2.08 -11.51 9.81
C LYS A 25 -2.57 -12.83 9.21
N ARG A 26 -1.67 -13.69 8.72
CA ARG A 26 -2.01 -15.03 8.18
C ARG A 26 -3.11 -15.01 7.12
N LEU A 27 -3.11 -13.99 6.25
CA LEU A 27 -4.09 -13.90 5.18
C LEU A 27 -3.87 -15.02 4.16
N SER A 28 -4.96 -15.57 3.62
CA SER A 28 -4.88 -16.53 2.52
C SER A 28 -4.17 -15.92 1.30
N ALA A 29 -3.54 -16.77 0.47
CA ALA A 29 -2.87 -16.32 -0.76
C ALA A 29 -3.79 -15.49 -1.67
N GLN A 30 -5.07 -15.88 -1.78
CA GLN A 30 -6.04 -15.16 -2.59
C GLN A 30 -6.37 -13.79 -1.99
N THR A 31 -6.56 -13.71 -0.66
CA THR A 31 -6.81 -12.45 0.04
C THR A 31 -5.59 -11.53 -0.06
N LEU A 32 -4.38 -12.07 0.08
CA LEU A 32 -3.14 -11.33 -0.07
C LEU A 32 -3.00 -10.72 -1.47
N LYS A 33 -3.22 -11.51 -2.52
CA LYS A 33 -3.21 -11.03 -3.92
C LYS A 33 -4.23 -9.92 -4.14
N ALA A 34 -5.43 -10.09 -3.59
CA ALA A 34 -6.51 -9.11 -3.67
C ALA A 34 -6.12 -7.79 -2.98
N TYR A 35 -5.51 -7.88 -1.79
CA TYR A 35 -5.03 -6.71 -1.04
C TYR A 35 -3.90 -5.98 -1.76
N CYS A 36 -2.94 -6.71 -2.32
CA CYS A 36 -1.86 -6.14 -3.12
C CYS A 36 -2.42 -5.42 -4.34
N SER A 37 -3.36 -6.05 -5.04
CA SER A 37 -4.00 -5.45 -6.22
C SER A 37 -4.76 -4.17 -5.88
N ASP A 38 -5.51 -4.15 -4.77
CA ASP A 38 -6.28 -2.98 -4.36
C ASP A 38 -5.36 -1.81 -4.00
N LEU A 39 -4.30 -2.07 -3.22
CA LEU A 39 -3.34 -1.04 -2.85
C LEU A 39 -2.60 -0.50 -4.09
N ASN A 40 -2.24 -1.39 -5.01
CA ASN A 40 -1.63 -1.02 -6.27
C ASN A 40 -2.54 -0.08 -7.10
N LEU A 41 -3.83 -0.40 -7.22
CA LEU A 41 -4.80 0.46 -7.91
C LEU A 41 -4.94 1.83 -7.21
N PHE A 42 -4.87 1.87 -5.88
CA PHE A 42 -4.87 3.13 -5.14
C PHE A 42 -3.64 3.98 -5.44
N ILE A 43 -2.45 3.39 -5.42
CA ILE A 43 -1.19 4.10 -5.72
C ILE A 43 -1.23 4.65 -7.15
N SER A 44 -1.63 3.84 -8.13
CA SER A 44 -1.77 4.30 -9.51
C SER A 44 -2.79 5.45 -9.64
N HIS A 45 -3.89 5.39 -8.90
CA HIS A 45 -4.85 6.51 -8.86
C HIS A 45 -4.21 7.78 -8.29
N LEU A 46 -3.49 7.68 -7.17
CA LEU A 46 -2.82 8.83 -6.58
C LEU A 46 -1.79 9.45 -7.53
N GLN A 47 -1.04 8.64 -8.27
CA GLN A 47 -0.08 9.12 -9.27
C GLN A 47 -0.75 9.98 -10.34
N ILE A 48 -1.89 9.51 -10.85
CA ILE A 48 -2.68 10.22 -11.85
C ILE A 48 -3.32 11.47 -11.23
N TYR A 49 -3.94 11.33 -10.06
CA TYR A 49 -4.69 12.39 -9.39
C TYR A 49 -3.81 13.55 -8.94
N LYS A 50 -2.61 13.25 -8.42
CA LYS A 50 -1.63 14.26 -7.98
C LYS A 50 -0.65 14.66 -9.08
N ASN A 51 -0.73 14.02 -10.25
CA ASN A 51 0.18 14.21 -11.38
C ASN A 51 1.66 14.16 -10.99
N LYS A 52 2.03 13.16 -10.17
CA LYS A 52 3.40 12.97 -9.68
C LYS A 52 3.68 11.53 -9.32
N GLU A 53 4.95 11.19 -9.14
CA GLU A 53 5.31 9.94 -8.47
C GLU A 53 4.89 10.00 -6.99
N ILE A 54 4.47 8.86 -6.45
CA ILE A 54 4.00 8.76 -5.07
C ILE A 54 5.14 8.22 -4.21
N GLU A 55 5.41 8.94 -3.14
CA GLU A 55 6.46 8.63 -2.19
C GLU A 55 5.87 8.23 -0.82
N LEU A 56 6.72 7.85 0.12
CA LEU A 56 6.28 7.52 1.47
C LEU A 56 5.61 8.73 2.18
N SER A 57 6.14 9.93 1.97
CA SER A 57 5.65 11.19 2.56
C SER A 57 4.21 11.52 2.14
N ASP A 58 3.78 11.05 0.96
CA ASP A 58 2.40 11.20 0.49
C ASP A 58 1.39 10.42 1.32
N PHE A 59 1.81 9.30 1.93
CA PHE A 59 0.96 8.55 2.85
C PHE A 59 0.94 9.17 4.25
N GLU A 60 1.96 9.95 4.61
CA GLU A 60 1.98 10.72 5.87
C GLU A 60 1.09 11.97 5.78
N SER A 61 0.95 12.53 4.58
CA SER A 61 0.13 13.69 4.26
C SER A 61 -1.18 13.33 3.54
N LEU A 62 -1.66 12.09 3.72
CA LEU A 62 -2.84 11.61 3.02
C LEU A 62 -4.10 12.35 3.50
N HIS A 63 -4.80 13.01 2.59
CA HIS A 63 -6.02 13.76 2.92
C HIS A 63 -7.28 12.94 2.65
N GLN A 64 -8.38 13.32 3.30
CA GLN A 64 -9.69 12.70 3.05
C GLN A 64 -10.10 12.84 1.56
N THR A 65 -9.74 13.96 0.92
CA THR A 65 -9.99 14.21 -0.50
C THR A 65 -9.30 13.20 -1.42
N ASP A 66 -8.12 12.73 -1.06
CA ASP A 66 -7.39 11.70 -1.82
C ASP A 66 -8.15 10.36 -1.82
N LEU A 67 -8.66 9.96 -0.65
CA LEU A 67 -9.45 8.74 -0.49
C LEU A 67 -10.80 8.85 -1.23
N THR A 68 -11.47 9.98 -1.07
CA THR A 68 -12.76 10.25 -1.71
C THR A 68 -12.63 10.28 -3.23
N SER A 69 -11.58 10.92 -3.78
CA SER A 69 -11.26 10.94 -5.21
C SER A 69 -11.13 9.52 -5.77
N TRP A 70 -10.39 8.65 -5.07
CA TRP A 70 -10.28 7.24 -5.48
C TRP A 70 -11.59 6.47 -5.35
N PHE A 71 -12.35 6.72 -4.29
CA PHE A 71 -13.62 6.02 -4.11
C PHE A 71 -14.64 6.40 -5.21
N PHE A 72 -14.66 7.66 -5.64
CA PHE A 72 -15.46 8.10 -6.78
C PHE A 72 -15.05 7.42 -8.09
N SER A 73 -13.74 7.25 -8.35
CA SER A 73 -13.30 6.54 -9.56
C SER A 73 -13.76 5.08 -9.55
N ARG A 74 -13.67 4.41 -8.40
CA ARG A 74 -14.14 3.03 -8.22
C ARG A 74 -15.65 2.87 -8.39
N ILE A 75 -16.46 3.83 -7.92
CA ILE A 75 -17.92 3.85 -8.14
C ILE A 75 -18.22 4.01 -9.62
N ARG A 76 -17.57 4.96 -10.29
CA ARG A 76 -17.74 5.21 -11.73
C ARG A 76 -17.37 3.99 -12.57
N ASP A 77 -16.35 3.25 -12.15
CA ASP A 77 -15.90 2.03 -12.82
C ASP A 77 -16.80 0.79 -12.51
N GLY A 78 -17.92 0.98 -11.79
CA GLY A 78 -18.92 -0.06 -11.55
C GLY A 78 -18.47 -1.16 -10.57
N ASN A 79 -17.48 -0.90 -9.72
CA ASN A 79 -17.03 -1.90 -8.75
C ASN A 79 -18.12 -2.24 -7.73
N SER A 80 -18.29 -3.54 -7.44
CA SER A 80 -19.27 -4.00 -6.45
C SER A 80 -18.97 -3.51 -5.03
N HIS A 81 -20.02 -3.40 -4.21
CA HIS A 81 -19.90 -3.02 -2.79
C HIS A 81 -18.90 -3.89 -2.03
N ARG A 82 -18.91 -5.21 -2.25
CA ARG A 82 -17.95 -6.15 -1.64
C ARG A 82 -16.52 -5.84 -2.05
N SER A 83 -16.28 -5.53 -3.33
CA SER A 83 -14.94 -5.17 -3.83
C SER A 83 -14.45 -3.84 -3.25
N ASN A 84 -15.35 -2.86 -3.10
CA ASN A 84 -15.04 -1.56 -2.51
C ASN A 84 -14.74 -1.66 -1.01
N ALA A 85 -15.50 -2.45 -0.26
CA ALA A 85 -15.24 -2.72 1.15
C ALA A 85 -13.87 -3.40 1.36
N ARG A 86 -13.52 -4.37 0.51
CA ARG A 86 -12.20 -5.03 0.54
C ARG A 86 -11.08 -4.05 0.24
N ALA A 87 -11.24 -3.22 -0.79
CA ALA A 87 -10.26 -2.20 -1.16
C ALA A 87 -10.00 -1.18 -0.04
N LEU A 88 -11.04 -0.69 0.62
CA LEU A 88 -10.90 0.15 1.82
C LEU A 88 -10.15 -0.58 2.94
N SER A 89 -10.43 -1.87 3.13
CA SER A 89 -9.75 -2.69 4.14
C SER A 89 -8.25 -2.87 3.82
N SER A 90 -7.90 -3.00 2.55
CA SER A 90 -6.51 -3.10 2.10
C SER A 90 -5.73 -1.80 2.35
N ILE A 91 -6.32 -0.64 2.02
CA ILE A 91 -5.72 0.66 2.32
C ILE A 91 -5.55 0.85 3.82
N LYS A 92 -6.60 0.61 4.61
CA LYS A 92 -6.55 0.73 6.08
C LYS A 92 -5.45 -0.16 6.67
N SER A 93 -5.29 -1.37 6.15
CA SER A 93 -4.23 -2.29 6.57
C SER A 93 -2.84 -1.74 6.30
N PHE A 94 -2.62 -1.11 5.14
CA PHE A 94 -1.34 -0.48 4.79
C PHE A 94 -1.04 0.73 5.67
N ILE A 95 -1.99 1.65 5.83
CA ILE A 95 -1.83 2.83 6.70
C ILE A 95 -1.56 2.40 8.15
N TYR A 96 -2.30 1.42 8.65
CA TYR A 96 -2.06 0.86 9.98
C TYR A 96 -0.64 0.29 10.13
N PHE A 97 -0.14 -0.43 9.12
CA PHE A 97 1.22 -0.94 9.10
C PHE A 97 2.26 0.19 9.17
N LEU A 98 2.08 1.27 8.40
CA LEU A 98 2.95 2.45 8.45
C LEU A 98 2.97 3.08 9.85
N LEU A 99 1.79 3.25 10.46
CA LEU A 99 1.65 3.78 11.82
C LEU A 99 2.29 2.86 12.88
N LYS A 100 2.13 1.54 12.75
CA LYS A 100 2.76 0.54 13.64
C LYS A 100 4.29 0.61 13.54
N LYS A 101 4.82 0.72 12.32
CA LYS A 101 6.27 0.87 12.08
C LYS A 101 6.81 2.20 12.62
N LYS A 102 6.11 3.33 12.42
CA LYS A 102 6.49 4.64 12.95
C LYS A 102 6.55 4.70 14.48
N LYS A 103 5.63 4.01 15.17
CA LYS A 103 5.63 3.90 16.65
C LYS A 103 6.81 3.07 17.16
N ASN A 104 7.25 2.07 16.40
CA ASN A 104 8.39 1.22 16.75
C ASN A 104 9.72 1.88 16.33
N LYS A 105 10.18 2.89 17.09
CA LYS A 105 11.45 3.61 16.87
C LYS A 105 12.71 2.72 16.78
N LYS A 106 12.65 1.45 17.20
CA LYS A 106 13.77 0.48 17.11
C LYS A 106 14.02 -0.08 15.70
N PHE A 107 13.18 0.22 14.70
CA PHE A 107 13.35 -0.27 13.33
C PHE A 107 13.77 0.89 12.41
N ASN A 108 15.06 1.21 12.40
CA ASN A 108 15.62 2.22 11.50
C ASN A 108 15.54 1.72 10.05
N PHE A 109 15.11 2.62 9.15
CA PHE A 109 15.02 2.39 7.70
C PHE A 109 16.39 2.23 7.01
N PHE A 110 17.48 2.32 7.76
CA PHE A 110 18.87 2.22 7.31
C PHE A 110 19.57 1.02 7.95
N GLU A 111 19.45 -0.16 7.34
CA GLU A 111 20.55 -1.12 7.32
C GLU A 111 20.74 -1.58 5.86
N PRO A 112 21.91 -1.32 5.24
CA PRO A 112 22.27 -1.91 3.98
C PRO A 112 22.58 -3.41 4.16
N LYS A 113 22.12 -4.17 3.16
CA LYS A 113 22.18 -5.63 2.96
C LYS A 113 23.16 -6.42 3.83
N ARG A 114 22.65 -7.39 4.60
CA ARG A 114 23.40 -8.62 4.91
C ARG A 114 23.44 -9.47 3.64
N THR A 115 24.49 -9.30 2.85
CA THR A 115 24.91 -10.32 1.91
C THR A 115 25.43 -11.50 2.74
N GLN A 116 24.74 -12.63 2.71
CA GLN A 116 25.40 -13.91 3.00
C GLN A 116 26.20 -14.26 1.75
N VAL A 117 27.49 -13.95 1.79
CA VAL A 117 28.49 -14.58 0.95
C VAL A 117 28.95 -15.80 1.75
N CYS A 118 28.79 -17.00 1.19
CA CYS A 118 29.58 -18.16 1.58
C CYS A 118 30.99 -18.01 1.02
#